data_AF-A0A542RJX5-F1
#
_entry.id   AF-A0A542RJX5-F1
#
_cell.length_a   1.000
_cell.length_b   1.000
_cell.length_c   1.000
_cell.angle_alpha   90.00
_cell.angle_beta   90.00
_cell.angle_gamma   90.00
#
_symmetry.space_group_name_H-M   'P 1'
#
loop_
_entity.id
_entity.type
_entity.pdbx_description
1 polymer ?
#
loop_
_entity_poly.entity_id
_entity_poly.type
_entity_poly.pdbx_seq_one_letter_code
_entity_poly.pdbx_strand_id
1 'polypeptide(L)'
;MKKMLSVSVVAASLLVTSAVGAFAAEKEGKVAGWKSLPEVQALKTLQMEQKALQDKLKAQSQINQQAWDVLWGDVTREVREQVKSALEETKPLREANKSLSAELKEAKKAKDKEKVASIKAEIAANHTAIEEKLAHIQTELAQVKEKKASFKEMNQELKPIRTEKKANKEQAKELKTNEQNTVKEAKEAFQAGDKEQAAASLQEAADLLKELIQVQSEILEQKQAISEIIQ
;
A
#
# COMPACT_ATOMS: atom_id res chain seq x y z
N MET A 1 -7.69 7.05 44.20
CA MET A 1 -8.21 5.84 43.55
C MET A 1 -9.51 6.16 42.83
N LYS A 2 -9.48 6.24 41.50
CA LYS A 2 -10.60 5.95 40.57
C LYS A 2 -10.04 6.04 39.16
N LYS A 3 -9.94 4.88 38.51
CA LYS A 3 -9.31 4.66 37.21
C LYS A 3 -10.18 5.26 36.11
N MET A 4 -9.56 6.04 35.21
CA MET A 4 -10.14 6.37 33.93
C MET A 4 -10.06 5.14 33.02
N LEU A 5 -11.21 4.69 32.50
CA LEU A 5 -11.27 3.71 31.43
C LEU A 5 -11.30 4.47 30.10
N SER A 6 -10.15 4.50 29.44
CA SER A 6 -10.01 4.80 28.03
C SER A 6 -10.68 3.69 27.21
N VAL A 7 -11.73 4.01 26.46
CA VAL A 7 -12.23 3.13 25.39
C VAL A 7 -11.74 3.73 24.08
N SER A 8 -10.61 3.20 23.63
CA SER A 8 -10.02 3.45 22.33
C SER A 8 -10.61 2.48 21.30
N VAL A 9 -10.82 3.02 20.11
CA VAL A 9 -10.58 2.39 18.80
C VAL A 9 -11.61 1.39 18.28
N VAL A 10 -12.49 1.93 17.42
CA VAL A 10 -12.74 1.48 16.03
C VAL A 10 -12.40 0.01 15.76
N ALA A 11 -13.36 -0.87 16.03
CA ALA A 11 -13.43 -2.20 15.42
C ALA A 11 -14.11 -2.07 14.04
N ALA A 12 -13.39 -1.51 13.07
CA ALA A 12 -13.74 -1.71 11.66
C ALA A 12 -13.18 -3.08 11.27
N SER A 13 -13.94 -4.13 11.57
CA SER A 13 -13.70 -5.47 11.03
C SER A 13 -13.88 -5.42 9.52
N LEU A 14 -12.79 -5.13 8.81
CA LEU A 14 -12.62 -5.51 7.41
C LEU A 14 -12.83 -7.02 7.34
N LEU A 15 -14.03 -7.42 6.89
CA LEU A 15 -14.28 -8.76 6.41
C LEU A 15 -13.33 -9.01 5.25
N VAL A 16 -12.17 -9.58 5.59
CA VAL A 16 -11.34 -10.32 4.66
C VAL A 16 -12.15 -11.57 4.33
N THR A 17 -13.03 -11.46 3.34
CA THR A 17 -13.55 -12.58 2.59
C THR A 17 -12.38 -13.22 1.86
N SER A 18 -11.66 -14.06 2.61
CA SER A 18 -10.82 -15.09 2.04
C SER A 18 -11.65 -15.89 1.02
N ALA A 19 -11.04 -16.23 -0.11
CA ALA A 19 -11.63 -16.95 -1.23
C ALA A 19 -12.13 -18.38 -0.90
N VAL A 20 -12.32 -18.71 0.38
CA VAL A 20 -12.92 -19.97 0.84
C VAL A 20 -14.45 -19.92 0.72
N GLY A 21 -15.06 -18.73 0.69
CA GLY A 21 -16.52 -18.57 0.68
C GLY A 21 -17.22 -18.80 -0.68
N ALA A 22 -16.53 -18.67 -1.81
CA ALA A 22 -17.17 -18.83 -3.12
C ALA A 22 -17.48 -20.30 -3.48
N PHE A 23 -16.93 -21.26 -2.73
CA PHE A 23 -17.07 -22.70 -2.99
C PHE A 23 -17.77 -23.48 -1.87
N ALA A 24 -18.13 -22.82 -0.77
CA ALA A 24 -18.68 -23.45 0.43
C ALA A 24 -20.20 -23.21 0.54
N ALA A 25 -20.94 -24.31 0.41
CA ALA A 25 -22.37 -24.49 0.65
C ALA A 25 -23.35 -23.78 -0.32
N GLU A 26 -23.68 -24.46 -1.43
CA GLU A 26 -24.90 -24.18 -2.20
C GLU A 26 -25.76 -25.44 -2.29
N LYS A 27 -27.05 -25.27 -2.01
CA LYS A 27 -28.08 -26.32 -2.02
C LYS A 27 -28.12 -27.00 -3.39
N GLU A 28 -28.11 -28.33 -3.36
CA GLU A 28 -28.24 -29.21 -4.51
C GLU A 28 -29.51 -28.86 -5.31
N GLY A 29 -29.34 -28.52 -6.59
CA GLY A 29 -30.48 -28.31 -7.49
C GLY A 29 -30.12 -27.64 -8.82
N LYS A 30 -29.18 -26.69 -8.87
CA LYS A 30 -28.85 -25.93 -10.10
C LYS A 30 -27.35 -25.85 -10.47
N VAL A 31 -26.46 -26.42 -9.67
CA VAL A 31 -24.98 -26.35 -9.87
C VAL A 31 -24.36 -27.75 -9.98
N ALA A 32 -25.18 -28.79 -10.19
CA ALA A 32 -24.71 -30.16 -10.35
C ALA A 32 -23.79 -30.24 -11.59
N GLY A 33 -22.53 -30.59 -11.38
CA GLY A 33 -21.54 -30.76 -12.44
C GLY A 33 -20.52 -29.63 -12.61
N TRP A 34 -20.69 -28.46 -12.00
CA TRP A 34 -19.72 -27.35 -12.10
C TRP A 34 -18.34 -27.75 -11.58
N LYS A 35 -18.29 -28.31 -10.37
CA LYS A 35 -17.04 -28.73 -9.73
C LYS A 35 -16.36 -29.90 -10.45
N SER A 36 -17.06 -30.63 -11.31
CA SER A 36 -16.49 -31.74 -12.09
C SER A 36 -15.97 -31.30 -13.46
N LEU A 37 -16.15 -30.04 -13.86
CA LEU A 37 -15.58 -29.52 -15.10
C LEU A 37 -14.03 -29.55 -15.03
N PRO A 38 -13.35 -30.03 -16.09
CA PRO A 38 -11.90 -30.07 -16.11
C PRO A 38 -11.26 -28.69 -15.97
N GLU A 39 -11.89 -27.65 -16.53
CA GLU A 39 -11.43 -26.26 -16.44
C GLU A 39 -11.47 -25.73 -14.99
N VAL A 40 -12.49 -26.13 -14.22
CA VAL A 40 -12.59 -25.81 -12.79
C VAL A 40 -11.49 -26.50 -11.98
N GLN A 41 -11.12 -27.73 -12.34
CA GLN A 41 -10.00 -28.44 -11.70
C GLN A 41 -8.64 -27.82 -12.05
N ALA A 42 -8.47 -27.38 -13.30
CA ALA A 42 -7.28 -26.65 -13.73
C ALA A 42 -7.12 -25.33 -12.96
N LEU A 43 -8.19 -24.53 -12.86
CA LEU A 43 -8.23 -23.31 -12.05
C LEU A 43 -7.89 -23.58 -10.59
N LYS A 44 -8.44 -24.64 -9.99
CA LYS A 44 -8.13 -25.01 -8.61
C LYS A 44 -6.65 -25.31 -8.40
N THR A 45 -6.01 -25.93 -9.40
CA THR A 45 -4.56 -26.23 -9.35
C THR A 45 -3.75 -24.94 -9.34
N LEU A 46 -4.05 -24.01 -10.25
CA LEU A 46 -3.44 -22.67 -10.29
C LEU A 46 -3.69 -21.88 -9.00
N GLN A 47 -4.88 -21.99 -8.38
CA GLN A 47 -5.17 -21.34 -7.11
C GLN A 47 -4.30 -21.89 -5.96
N MET A 48 -3.96 -23.18 -5.97
CA MET A 48 -3.03 -23.74 -4.99
C MET A 48 -1.60 -23.20 -5.19
N GLU A 49 -1.14 -23.11 -6.43
CA GLU A 49 0.15 -22.49 -6.77
C GLU A 49 0.21 -21.03 -6.34
N GLN A 50 -0.83 -20.25 -6.66
CA GLN A 50 -0.98 -18.87 -6.24
C GLN A 50 -0.95 -18.73 -4.71
N LYS A 51 -1.62 -19.62 -3.98
CA LYS A 51 -1.60 -19.61 -2.51
C LYS A 51 -0.19 -19.86 -1.96
N ALA A 52 0.52 -20.84 -2.49
CA ALA A 52 1.91 -21.10 -2.10
C ALA A 52 2.81 -19.88 -2.37
N LEU A 53 2.61 -19.20 -3.51
CA LEU A 53 3.31 -17.97 -3.84
C LEU A 53 2.96 -16.81 -2.91
N GLN A 54 1.70 -16.66 -2.52
CA GLN A 54 1.28 -15.66 -1.53
C GLN A 54 1.96 -15.88 -0.17
N ASP A 55 2.13 -17.12 0.24
CA ASP A 55 2.80 -17.43 1.51
C ASP A 55 4.30 -17.09 1.44
N LYS A 56 4.97 -17.36 0.31
CA LYS A 56 6.34 -16.86 0.04
C LYS A 56 6.40 -15.33 0.07
N LEU A 57 5.45 -14.65 -0.56
CA LEU A 57 5.37 -13.19 -0.54
C LEU A 57 5.19 -12.61 0.86
N LYS A 58 4.41 -13.26 1.73
CA LYS A 58 4.24 -12.87 3.14
C LYS A 58 5.54 -13.07 3.92
N ALA A 59 6.16 -14.24 3.79
CA ALA A 59 7.44 -14.54 4.43
C ALA A 59 8.52 -13.52 4.01
N GLN A 60 8.67 -13.26 2.72
CA GLN A 60 9.62 -12.25 2.23
C GLN A 60 9.27 -10.84 2.72
N SER A 61 7.99 -10.51 2.85
CA SER A 61 7.58 -9.23 3.44
C SER A 61 8.04 -9.07 4.89
N GLN A 62 8.01 -10.14 5.68
CA GLN A 62 8.52 -10.14 7.06
C GLN A 62 10.04 -10.00 7.08
N ILE A 63 10.75 -10.71 6.20
CA ILE A 63 12.21 -10.59 6.05
C ILE A 63 12.61 -9.14 5.73
N ASN A 64 11.97 -8.52 4.73
CA ASN A 64 12.27 -7.14 4.38
C ASN A 64 11.97 -6.18 5.53
N GLN A 65 10.87 -6.42 6.27
CA GLN A 65 10.54 -5.60 7.42
C GLN A 65 11.61 -5.70 8.51
N GLN A 66 12.06 -6.91 8.83
CA GLN A 66 13.15 -7.14 9.79
C GLN A 66 14.46 -6.49 9.33
N ALA A 67 14.82 -6.61 8.05
CA ALA A 67 16.00 -5.95 7.48
C ALA A 67 15.92 -4.42 7.64
N TRP A 68 14.76 -3.82 7.37
CA TRP A 68 14.54 -2.40 7.63
C TRP A 68 14.65 -2.05 9.11
N ASP A 69 14.07 -2.84 10.00
CA ASP A 69 14.14 -2.56 11.44
C ASP A 69 15.59 -2.65 11.95
N VAL A 70 16.37 -3.63 11.48
CA VAL A 70 17.81 -3.73 11.76
C VAL A 70 18.57 -2.52 11.22
N LEU A 71 18.32 -2.12 9.98
CA LEU A 71 18.98 -0.97 9.36
C LEU A 71 18.73 0.31 10.17
N TRP A 72 17.50 0.51 10.65
CA TRP A 72 17.14 1.67 11.45
C TRP A 72 17.70 1.61 12.88
N GLY A 73 17.99 0.42 13.39
CA GLY A 73 18.78 0.19 14.61
C GLY A 73 18.27 1.00 15.79
N ASP A 74 19.12 1.93 16.27
CA ASP A 74 18.88 2.77 17.45
C ASP A 74 17.71 3.75 17.30
N VAL A 75 17.28 4.03 16.07
CA VAL A 75 16.10 4.87 15.81
C VAL A 75 14.86 3.98 15.82
N THR A 76 14.25 3.86 17.00
CA THR A 76 13.11 2.96 17.20
C THR A 76 11.91 3.32 16.33
N ARG A 77 10.96 2.40 16.21
CA ARG A 77 9.73 2.64 15.45
C ARG A 77 8.91 3.78 16.06
N GLU A 78 8.87 3.89 17.38
CA GLU A 78 8.17 4.93 18.12
C GLU A 78 8.74 6.31 17.78
N VAL A 79 10.07 6.45 17.80
CA VAL A 79 10.78 7.69 17.42
C VAL A 79 10.44 8.07 15.97
N ARG A 80 10.46 7.11 15.04
CA ARG A 80 10.10 7.35 13.64
C ARG A 80 8.66 7.82 13.48
N GLU A 81 7.71 7.21 14.19
CA GLU A 81 6.29 7.58 14.13
C GLU A 81 6.01 8.93 14.80
N GLN A 82 6.67 9.25 15.93
CA GLN A 82 6.58 10.57 16.57
C GLN A 82 7.06 11.67 15.63
N VAL A 83 8.25 11.51 15.03
CA VAL A 83 8.79 12.47 14.05
C VAL A 83 7.87 12.59 12.84
N LYS A 84 7.32 11.47 12.35
CA LYS A 84 6.37 11.48 11.22
C LYS A 84 5.07 12.21 11.56
N SER A 85 4.49 11.98 12.74
CA SER A 85 3.27 12.65 13.19
C SER A 85 3.48 14.16 13.25
N ALA A 86 4.54 14.61 13.93
CA ALA A 86 4.86 16.02 14.04
C ALA A 86 5.16 16.68 12.67
N LEU A 87 5.77 15.94 11.73
CA LEU A 87 5.97 16.42 10.37
C LEU A 87 4.65 16.53 9.58
N GLU A 88 3.69 15.62 9.76
CA GLU A 88 2.37 15.72 9.13
C GLU A 88 1.53 16.86 9.75
N GLU A 89 1.64 17.10 11.06
CA GLU A 89 0.96 18.24 11.72
C GLU A 89 1.51 19.61 11.32
N THR A 90 2.78 19.68 10.89
CA THR A 90 3.43 20.91 10.42
C THR A 90 3.34 21.08 8.90
N LYS A 91 3.01 20.02 8.17
CA LYS A 91 2.81 20.03 6.71
C LYS A 91 1.80 21.08 6.22
N PRO A 92 0.59 21.23 6.79
CA PRO A 92 -0.34 22.25 6.30
C PRO A 92 0.22 23.68 6.47
N LEU A 93 0.93 23.96 7.57
CA LEU A 93 1.60 25.25 7.78
C LEU A 93 2.72 25.48 6.75
N ARG A 94 3.47 24.44 6.39
CA ARG A 94 4.50 24.51 5.35
C ARG A 94 3.92 24.72 3.95
N GLU A 95 2.81 24.06 3.62
CA GLU A 95 2.12 24.28 2.34
C GLU A 95 1.49 25.68 2.29
N ALA A 96 0.89 26.16 3.37
CA ALA A 96 0.42 27.55 3.48
C ALA A 96 1.57 28.54 3.25
N ASN A 97 2.74 28.31 3.86
CA ASN A 97 3.91 29.16 3.64
C ASN A 97 4.43 29.13 2.20
N LYS A 98 4.31 28.02 1.47
CA LYS A 98 4.64 27.96 0.03
C LYS A 98 3.68 28.82 -0.79
N SER A 99 2.39 28.73 -0.53
CA SER A 99 1.36 29.56 -1.19
C SER A 99 1.58 31.05 -0.88
N LEU A 100 1.74 31.39 0.40
CA LEU A 100 2.06 32.75 0.85
C LEU A 100 3.37 33.26 0.24
N SER A 101 4.38 32.41 0.05
CA SER A 101 5.63 32.80 -0.63
C SER A 101 5.42 33.14 -2.10
N ALA A 102 4.47 32.49 -2.78
CA ALA A 102 4.07 32.85 -4.15
C ALA A 102 3.30 34.18 -4.17
N GLU A 103 2.35 34.36 -3.27
CA GLU A 103 1.59 35.61 -3.12
C GLU A 103 2.50 36.80 -2.75
N LEU A 104 3.53 36.57 -1.92
CA LEU A 104 4.53 37.56 -1.56
C LEU A 104 5.30 38.05 -2.79
N LYS A 105 5.60 37.17 -3.75
CA LYS A 105 6.27 37.55 -5.00
C LYS A 105 5.37 38.44 -5.85
N GLU A 106 4.08 38.11 -5.94
CA GLU A 106 3.11 38.92 -6.69
C GLU A 106 2.84 40.27 -6.02
N ALA A 107 2.69 40.31 -4.69
CA ALA A 107 2.54 41.56 -3.93
C ALA A 107 3.78 42.47 -4.07
N LYS A 108 4.99 41.89 -4.10
CA LYS A 108 6.22 42.65 -4.39
C LYS A 108 6.24 43.21 -5.81
N LYS A 109 5.79 42.46 -6.82
CA LYS A 109 5.68 42.94 -8.20
C LYS A 109 4.66 44.07 -8.33
N ALA A 110 3.53 43.95 -7.63
CA ALA A 110 2.49 44.97 -7.55
C ALA A 110 2.91 46.20 -6.70
N LYS A 111 4.09 46.17 -6.06
CA LYS A 111 4.58 47.18 -5.12
C LYS A 111 3.62 47.47 -3.96
N ASP A 112 2.78 46.49 -3.62
CA ASP A 112 1.81 46.57 -2.53
C ASP A 112 2.52 46.32 -1.21
N LYS A 113 2.90 47.39 -0.53
CA LYS A 113 3.69 47.33 0.72
C LYS A 113 2.90 46.74 1.89
N GLU A 114 1.58 46.97 1.93
CA GLU A 114 0.71 46.50 3.00
C GLU A 114 0.52 44.99 2.91
N LYS A 115 0.20 44.49 1.71
CA LYS A 115 0.08 43.05 1.46
C LYS A 115 1.41 42.32 1.66
N VAL A 116 2.53 42.93 1.26
CA VAL A 116 3.87 42.38 1.53
C VAL A 116 4.15 42.25 3.04
N ALA A 117 3.73 43.22 3.86
CA ALA A 117 3.91 43.16 5.30
C ALA A 117 3.02 42.10 5.95
N SER A 118 1.73 42.02 5.57
CA SER A 118 0.79 41.01 6.07
C SER A 118 1.29 39.59 5.79
N ILE A 119 1.65 39.31 4.53
CA ILE A 119 2.11 37.98 4.13
C ILE A 119 3.40 37.59 4.87
N LYS A 120 4.32 38.54 5.09
CA LYS A 120 5.52 38.28 5.89
C LYS A 120 5.20 37.96 7.35
N ALA A 121 4.24 38.65 7.95
CA ALA A 121 3.81 38.39 9.31
C ALA A 121 3.17 37.00 9.43
N GLU A 122 2.33 36.61 8.47
CA GLU A 122 1.72 35.28 8.44
C GLU A 122 2.76 34.17 8.24
N ILE A 123 3.72 34.35 7.34
CA ILE A 123 4.83 33.38 7.16
C ILE A 123 5.64 33.24 8.46
N ALA A 124 5.92 34.35 9.15
CA ALA A 124 6.65 34.35 10.41
C ALA A 124 5.86 33.62 11.51
N ALA A 125 4.56 33.91 11.66
CA ALA A 125 3.69 33.21 12.61
C ALA A 125 3.64 31.70 12.36
N ASN A 126 3.52 31.30 11.09
CA ASN A 126 3.56 29.89 10.71
C ASN A 126 4.91 29.24 10.99
N HIS A 127 6.04 29.95 10.81
CA HIS A 127 7.37 29.44 11.20
C HIS A 127 7.46 29.23 12.71
N THR A 128 7.03 30.20 13.53
CA THR A 128 7.01 30.05 14.99
C THR A 128 6.17 28.84 15.41
N ALA A 129 4.97 28.69 14.86
CA ALA A 129 4.11 27.54 15.16
C ALA A 129 4.74 26.19 14.74
N ILE A 130 5.51 26.17 13.65
CA ILE A 130 6.27 24.97 13.24
C ILE A 130 7.41 24.70 14.23
N GLU A 131 8.16 25.72 14.63
CA GLU A 131 9.28 25.58 15.57
C GLU A 131 8.80 25.07 16.93
N GLU A 132 7.72 25.62 17.47
CA GLU A 132 7.11 25.16 18.73
C GLU A 132 6.70 23.68 18.65
N LYS A 133 6.08 23.27 17.54
CA LYS A 133 5.69 21.87 17.30
C LYS A 133 6.87 20.93 17.12
N LEU A 134 8.04 21.41 16.68
CA LEU A 134 9.20 20.56 16.45
C LEU A 134 10.24 20.63 17.58
N ALA A 135 10.14 21.62 18.48
CA ALA A 135 11.10 21.84 19.56
C ALA A 135 11.21 20.61 20.48
N HIS A 136 10.08 19.97 20.81
CA HIS A 136 10.05 18.82 21.71
C HIS A 136 10.53 17.51 21.07
N ILE A 137 10.72 17.46 19.74
CA ILE A 137 11.23 16.29 19.02
C ILE A 137 12.53 16.59 18.25
N GLN A 138 13.23 17.66 18.60
CA GLN A 138 14.37 18.16 17.82
C GLN A 138 15.50 17.11 17.74
N THR A 139 15.74 16.41 18.85
CA THR A 139 16.75 15.35 18.94
C THR A 139 16.38 14.16 18.06
N GLU A 140 15.15 13.67 18.19
CA GLU A 140 14.57 12.57 17.42
C GLU A 140 14.57 12.88 15.92
N LEU A 141 14.22 14.11 15.57
CA LEU A 141 14.21 14.58 14.18
C LEU A 141 15.62 14.66 13.60
N ALA A 142 16.62 15.05 14.40
CA ALA A 142 18.02 15.03 13.99
C ALA A 142 18.51 13.59 13.75
N GLN A 143 18.25 12.68 14.70
CA GLN A 143 18.59 11.25 14.57
C GLN A 143 17.96 10.62 13.33
N VAL A 144 16.67 10.87 13.09
CA VAL A 144 15.98 10.36 11.89
C VAL A 144 16.57 10.95 10.60
N LYS A 145 16.96 12.23 10.59
CA LYS A 145 17.57 12.87 9.42
C LYS A 145 18.95 12.30 9.12
N GLU A 146 19.79 12.15 10.14
CA GLU A 146 21.13 11.59 10.02
C GLU A 146 21.07 10.15 9.51
N LYS A 147 20.19 9.34 10.10
CA LYS A 147 19.98 7.96 9.64
C LYS A 147 19.47 7.92 8.20
N LYS A 148 18.52 8.79 7.81
CA LYS A 148 18.10 8.90 6.40
C LYS A 148 19.21 9.30 5.44
N ALA A 149 20.13 10.15 5.89
CA ALA A 149 21.28 10.53 5.10
C ALA A 149 22.24 9.35 4.92
N SER A 150 22.43 8.52 5.97
CA SER A 150 23.33 7.37 5.92
C SER A 150 22.93 6.29 4.91
N PHE A 151 21.64 6.20 4.55
CA PHE A 151 21.16 5.27 3.52
C PHE A 151 20.61 5.98 2.26
N LYS A 152 21.08 7.20 1.97
CA LYS A 152 20.63 7.97 0.80
C LYS A 152 20.92 7.27 -0.53
N GLU A 153 22.12 6.74 -0.71
CA GLU A 153 22.56 6.05 -1.93
C GLU A 153 21.77 4.75 -2.13
N MET A 154 21.69 3.92 -1.09
CA MET A 154 20.83 2.73 -1.05
C MET A 154 19.37 3.06 -1.44
N ASN A 155 18.81 4.17 -0.96
CA ASN A 155 17.47 4.59 -1.34
C ASN A 155 17.32 4.98 -2.82
N GLN A 156 18.40 5.48 -3.47
CA GLN A 156 18.39 5.76 -4.89
C GLN A 156 18.35 4.47 -5.70
N GLU A 157 19.12 3.46 -5.31
CA GLU A 157 19.12 2.12 -5.92
C GLU A 157 17.78 1.40 -5.73
N LEU A 158 17.16 1.55 -4.55
CA LEU A 158 15.85 0.97 -4.26
C LEU A 158 14.69 1.66 -4.99
N LYS A 159 14.86 2.90 -5.47
CA LYS A 159 13.79 3.70 -6.08
C LYS A 159 13.19 3.06 -7.34
N PRO A 160 13.96 2.62 -8.36
CA PRO A 160 13.40 1.95 -9.53
C PRO A 160 12.64 0.69 -9.13
N ILE A 161 13.23 -0.18 -8.31
CA ILE A 161 12.61 -1.45 -7.86
C ILE A 161 11.29 -1.18 -7.11
N ARG A 162 11.24 -0.16 -6.24
CA ARG A 162 10.01 0.22 -5.51
C ARG A 162 8.92 0.76 -6.45
N THR A 163 9.32 1.46 -7.49
CA THR A 163 8.39 2.06 -8.48
C THR A 163 7.77 0.96 -9.32
N GLU A 164 8.60 0.07 -9.86
CA GLU A 164 8.16 -1.09 -10.64
C GLU A 164 7.28 -2.02 -9.81
N LYS A 165 7.71 -2.35 -8.58
CA LYS A 165 6.89 -3.14 -7.65
C LYS A 165 5.54 -2.49 -7.33
N LYS A 166 5.47 -1.16 -7.30
CA LYS A 166 4.19 -0.47 -7.10
C LYS A 166 3.29 -0.67 -8.33
N ALA A 167 3.83 -0.55 -9.54
CA ALA A 167 3.09 -0.81 -10.78
C ALA A 167 2.60 -2.27 -10.82
N ASN A 168 3.48 -3.24 -10.58
CA ASN A 168 3.14 -4.67 -10.57
C ASN A 168 2.08 -4.99 -9.49
N LYS A 169 2.11 -4.30 -8.34
CA LYS A 169 1.04 -4.44 -7.33
C LYS A 169 -0.31 -3.94 -7.80
N GLU A 170 -0.37 -2.85 -8.57
CA GLU A 170 -1.63 -2.38 -9.13
C GLU A 170 -2.13 -3.33 -10.24
N GLN A 171 -1.23 -3.77 -11.13
CA GLN A 171 -1.55 -4.79 -12.14
C GLN A 171 -2.07 -6.09 -11.50
N ALA A 172 -1.44 -6.57 -10.43
CA ALA A 172 -1.89 -7.76 -9.71
C ALA A 172 -3.28 -7.59 -9.08
N LYS A 173 -3.68 -6.38 -8.67
CA LYS A 173 -5.05 -6.12 -8.18
C LYS A 173 -6.06 -6.14 -9.31
N GLU A 174 -5.71 -5.56 -10.45
CA GLU A 174 -6.54 -5.55 -11.65
C GLU A 174 -6.77 -6.96 -12.17
N LEU A 175 -5.70 -7.72 -12.40
CA LEU A 175 -5.77 -9.13 -12.82
C LEU A 175 -6.61 -9.98 -11.88
N LYS A 176 -6.46 -9.78 -10.56
CA LYS A 176 -7.28 -10.47 -9.56
C LYS A 176 -8.76 -10.11 -9.66
N THR A 177 -9.07 -8.83 -9.89
CA THR A 177 -10.46 -8.38 -10.03
C THR A 177 -11.08 -8.93 -11.30
N ASN A 178 -10.31 -8.91 -12.41
CA ASN A 178 -10.74 -9.46 -13.69
C ASN A 178 -10.98 -10.97 -13.57
N GLU A 179 -10.03 -11.73 -13.01
CA GLU A 179 -10.19 -13.18 -12.79
C GLU A 179 -11.46 -13.50 -11.98
N GLN A 180 -11.72 -12.75 -10.90
CA GLN A 180 -12.91 -12.93 -10.08
C GLN A 180 -14.21 -12.66 -10.85
N ASN A 181 -14.22 -11.62 -11.68
CA ASN A 181 -15.37 -11.28 -12.52
C ASN A 181 -15.59 -12.35 -13.59
N THR A 182 -14.53 -12.80 -14.27
CA THR A 182 -14.61 -13.83 -15.31
C THR A 182 -15.07 -15.18 -14.75
N VAL A 183 -14.61 -15.58 -13.55
CA VAL A 183 -15.11 -16.79 -12.87
C VAL A 183 -16.60 -16.66 -12.53
N LYS A 184 -17.06 -15.46 -12.15
CA LYS A 184 -18.46 -15.19 -11.87
C LYS A 184 -19.31 -15.29 -13.14
N GLU A 185 -18.87 -14.68 -14.23
CA GLU A 185 -19.50 -14.77 -15.55
C GLU A 185 -19.60 -16.22 -16.03
N ALA A 186 -18.52 -16.99 -15.87
CA ALA A 186 -18.51 -18.40 -16.20
C ALA A 186 -19.57 -19.20 -15.39
N LYS A 187 -19.72 -18.88 -14.10
CA LYS A 187 -20.73 -19.50 -13.24
C LYS A 187 -22.15 -19.14 -13.69
N GLU A 188 -22.38 -17.89 -14.07
CA GLU A 188 -23.67 -17.41 -14.58
C GLU A 188 -24.02 -18.07 -15.92
N ALA A 189 -23.07 -18.15 -16.86
CA ALA A 189 -23.24 -18.84 -18.15
C ALA A 189 -23.57 -20.34 -17.96
N PHE A 190 -22.85 -21.01 -17.04
CA PHE A 190 -23.13 -22.41 -16.73
C PHE A 190 -24.54 -22.61 -16.14
N GLN A 191 -24.97 -21.71 -15.26
CA GLN A 191 -26.33 -21.74 -14.70
C GLN A 191 -27.42 -21.47 -15.74
N ALA A 192 -27.11 -20.67 -16.77
CA ALA A 192 -27.98 -20.43 -17.92
C ALA A 192 -28.01 -21.62 -18.91
N GLY A 193 -27.15 -22.62 -18.73
CA GLY A 193 -27.03 -23.78 -19.60
C GLY A 193 -26.08 -23.59 -20.78
N ASP A 194 -25.43 -22.43 -20.90
CA ASP A 194 -24.42 -22.14 -21.92
C ASP A 194 -23.06 -22.68 -21.47
N LYS A 195 -22.83 -23.97 -21.78
CA LYS A 195 -21.62 -24.68 -21.39
C LYS A 195 -20.39 -24.25 -22.20
N GLU A 196 -20.58 -23.81 -23.44
CA GLU A 196 -19.47 -23.35 -24.28
C GLU A 196 -18.94 -22.01 -23.78
N GLN A 197 -19.83 -21.05 -23.50
CA GLN A 197 -19.45 -19.78 -22.90
C GLN A 197 -18.84 -19.98 -21.51
N ALA A 198 -19.41 -20.86 -20.69
CA ALA A 198 -18.85 -21.17 -19.37
C ALA A 198 -17.42 -21.72 -19.45
N ALA A 199 -17.16 -22.65 -20.38
CA ALA A 199 -15.82 -23.21 -20.58
C ALA A 199 -14.83 -22.16 -21.10
N ALA A 200 -15.25 -21.30 -22.04
CA ALA A 200 -14.42 -20.21 -22.57
C ALA A 200 -14.04 -19.21 -21.47
N SER A 201 -15.01 -18.77 -20.65
CA SER A 201 -14.74 -17.87 -19.52
C SER A 201 -13.87 -18.53 -18.44
N LEU A 202 -14.00 -19.84 -18.18
CA LEU A 202 -13.11 -20.54 -17.25
C LEU A 202 -11.66 -20.61 -17.78
N GLN A 203 -11.49 -20.78 -19.09
CA GLN A 203 -10.17 -20.75 -19.72
C GLN A 203 -9.55 -19.35 -19.61
N GLU A 204 -10.31 -18.30 -19.91
CA GLU A 204 -9.86 -16.91 -19.75
C GLU A 204 -9.47 -16.62 -18.29
N ALA A 205 -10.29 -17.04 -17.32
CA ALA A 205 -9.96 -16.93 -15.91
C ALA A 205 -8.66 -17.66 -15.55
N ALA A 206 -8.39 -18.83 -16.15
CA ALA A 206 -7.17 -19.57 -15.92
C ALA A 206 -5.94 -18.82 -16.48
N ASP A 207 -6.07 -18.18 -17.63
CA ASP A 207 -4.99 -17.39 -18.23
C ASP A 207 -4.73 -16.10 -17.43
N LEU A 208 -5.77 -15.39 -16.99
CA LEU A 208 -5.65 -14.26 -16.05
C LEU A 208 -4.96 -14.68 -14.74
N LEU A 209 -5.27 -15.87 -14.22
CA LEU A 209 -4.64 -16.38 -13.01
C LEU A 209 -3.16 -16.72 -13.22
N LYS A 210 -2.76 -17.25 -14.39
CA LYS A 210 -1.35 -17.46 -14.73
C LYS A 210 -0.59 -16.14 -14.81
N GLU A 211 -1.16 -15.14 -15.48
CA GLU A 211 -0.58 -13.79 -15.53
C GLU A 211 -0.42 -13.21 -14.11
N LEU A 212 -1.43 -13.38 -13.26
CA LEU A 212 -1.37 -12.94 -11.87
C LEU A 212 -0.26 -13.65 -11.08
N ILE A 213 -0.05 -14.95 -11.29
CA ILE A 213 1.03 -15.72 -10.68
C ILE A 213 2.40 -15.21 -11.16
N GLN A 214 2.53 -14.91 -12.46
CA GLN A 214 3.76 -14.34 -13.02
C GLN A 214 4.09 -12.99 -12.39
N VAL A 215 3.14 -12.05 -12.38
CA VAL A 215 3.33 -10.72 -11.77
C VAL A 215 3.62 -10.84 -10.27
N GLN A 216 2.99 -11.77 -9.56
CA GLN A 216 3.30 -12.04 -8.15
C GLN A 216 4.71 -12.61 -7.94
N SER A 217 5.23 -13.36 -8.90
CA SER A 217 6.60 -13.90 -8.88
C SER A 217 7.62 -12.77 -9.09
N GLU A 218 7.38 -11.87 -10.04
CA GLU A 218 8.19 -10.66 -10.22
C GLU A 218 8.19 -9.79 -8.95
N ILE A 219 7.02 -9.63 -8.30
CA ILE A 219 6.95 -8.92 -7.01
C ILE A 219 7.79 -9.61 -5.93
N LEU A 220 7.87 -10.95 -5.95
CA LEU A 220 8.68 -11.71 -5.01
C LEU A 220 10.17 -11.43 -5.25
N GLU A 221 10.63 -11.50 -6.50
CA GLU A 221 12.00 -11.18 -6.90
C GLU A 221 12.37 -9.74 -6.52
N GLN A 222 11.49 -8.78 -6.81
CA GLN A 222 11.68 -7.39 -6.41
C GLN A 222 11.77 -7.22 -4.88
N LYS A 223 11.04 -8.03 -4.10
CA LYS A 223 11.18 -8.02 -2.64
C LYS A 223 12.51 -8.63 -2.19
N GLN A 224 12.97 -9.69 -2.83
CA GLN A 224 14.27 -10.31 -2.54
C GLN A 224 15.41 -9.34 -2.85
N ALA A 225 15.41 -8.72 -4.03
CA ALA A 225 16.38 -7.68 -4.41
C ALA A 225 16.38 -6.50 -3.42
N ILE A 226 15.21 -6.08 -2.94
CA ILE A 226 15.13 -5.06 -1.88
C ILE A 226 15.82 -5.53 -0.59
N SER A 227 15.65 -6.80 -0.20
CA SER A 227 16.30 -7.35 0.99
C SER A 227 17.82 -7.38 0.83
N GLU A 228 18.30 -7.80 -0.34
CA GLU A 228 19.74 -7.89 -0.65
C GLU A 228 20.41 -6.52 -0.63
N ILE A 229 19.74 -5.47 -1.10
CA ILE A 229 20.27 -4.10 -1.05
C ILE A 229 20.30 -3.53 0.38
N ILE A 230 19.42 -3.99 1.27
CA ILE A 230 19.35 -3.49 2.65
C ILE A 230 20.36 -4.18 3.58
N GLN A 231 20.69 -5.44 3.30
CA GLN A 231 21.61 -6.28 4.08
C GLN A 231 23.07 -5.90 3.83
#